data_AF-A0A954WKV3-F1
#
_entry.id   AF-A0A954WKV3-F1
#
_cell.length_a   1.000
_cell.length_b   1.000
_cell.length_c   1.000
_cell.angle_alpha   90.00
_cell.angle_beta   90.00
_cell.angle_gamma   90.00
#
_symmetry.space_group_name_H-M   'P 1'
#
loop_
_entity.id
_entity.type
_entity.pdbx_description
1 polymer ?
#
loop_
_entity_poly.entity_id
_entity_poly.type
_entity_poly.pdbx_seq_one_letter_code
_entity_poly.pdbx_strand_id
1 'polypeptide(L)' 'MSSQPLSRISENIAALRERIASAAVRSGRVAADVTLVAVVKYVDADLTRAVVEAGCFDLGESRPQS' A
#
# COMPACT_ATOMS: atom_id res chain seq x y z
N MET A 1 0.77 8.48 -23.62
CA MET A 1 0.65 9.06 -22.26
C MET A 1 0.98 7.95 -21.28
N SER A 2 2.26 7.67 -21.11
CA SER A 2 2.75 6.46 -20.44
C SER A 2 3.42 6.85 -19.12
N SER A 3 2.60 7.28 -18.16
CA SER A 3 3.07 7.60 -16.80
C SER A 3 2.70 6.43 -15.90
N GLN A 4 3.60 5.46 -15.79
CA GLN A 4 4.49 5.26 -14.64
C GLN A 4 3.76 4.64 -13.43
N PRO A 5 3.68 3.30 -13.33
CA PRO A 5 3.00 2.61 -12.23
C PRO A 5 3.44 3.09 -10.84
N LEU A 6 4.72 3.46 -10.66
CA LEU A 6 5.24 4.02 -9.41
C LEU A 6 4.52 5.31 -8.99
N SER A 7 4.34 6.28 -9.90
CA SER A 7 3.73 7.57 -9.52
C SER A 7 2.30 7.36 -9.04
N ARG A 8 1.55 6.51 -9.75
CA ARG A 8 0.18 6.18 -9.37
C ARG A 8 0.10 5.40 -8.06
N ILE A 9 1.02 4.47 -7.83
CA ILE A 9 1.09 3.70 -6.58
C ILE A 9 1.41 4.62 -5.41
N SER A 10 2.38 5.52 -5.55
CA SER A 10 2.76 6.49 -4.51
C SER A 10 1.60 7.41 -4.14
N GLU A 11 0.89 7.97 -5.12
CA GLU A 11 -0.33 8.76 -4.90
C GLU A 11 -1.40 7.96 -4.13
N ASN A 12 -1.63 6.71 -4.54
CA ASN A 12 -2.60 5.85 -3.89
C ASN A 12 -2.21 5.54 -2.43
N ILE A 13 -0.94 5.24 -2.16
CA ILE A 13 -0.45 4.95 -0.81
C ILE A 13 -0.58 6.19 0.09
N ALA A 14 -0.24 7.38 -0.43
CA ALA A 14 -0.42 8.63 0.32
C ALA A 14 -1.90 8.86 0.69
N ALA A 15 -2.81 8.75 -0.28
CA ALA A 15 -4.24 8.90 -0.07
C ALA A 15 -4.80 7.85 0.91
N LEU A 16 -4.32 6.60 0.85
CA LEU A 16 -4.71 5.55 1.80
C LEU A 16 -4.23 5.85 3.22
N ARG A 17 -3.01 6.36 3.40
CA ARG A 17 -2.49 6.76 4.72
C ARG A 17 -3.30 7.90 5.34
N GLU A 18 -3.69 8.90 4.55
CA GLU A 18 -4.57 9.98 5.01
C GLU A 18 -5.95 9.47 5.44
N ARG A 19 -6.52 8.53 4.67
CA ARG A 19 -7.80 7.88 5.00
C ARG A 19 -7.71 7.07 6.29
N ILE A 20 -6.62 6.33 6.49
CA ILE A 20 -6.34 5.59 7.72
C ILE A 20 -6.25 6.55 8.91
N ALA A 21 -5.47 7.63 8.78
CA ALA A 21 -5.33 8.63 9.84
C ALA A 21 -6.68 9.26 10.21
N SER A 22 -7.46 9.66 9.21
CA SER A 22 -8.79 10.23 9.42
C SER A 22 -9.75 9.23 10.10
N ALA A 23 -9.70 7.94 9.73
CA ALA A 23 -10.52 6.90 10.34
C ALA A 23 -10.09 6.58 11.78
N ALA A 24 -8.78 6.55 12.04
CA ALA A 24 -8.25 6.34 13.39
C ALA A 24 -8.72 7.45 14.34
N VAL A 25 -8.61 8.72 13.93
CA VAL A 25 -9.09 9.87 14.72
C VAL A 25 -10.60 9.74 15.03
N ARG A 26 -11.43 9.44 14.03
CA ARG A 26 -12.89 9.27 14.24
C ARG A 26 -13.23 8.09 15.18
N SER A 27 -12.35 7.11 15.31
CA SER A 27 -12.55 5.95 16.18
C SER A 27 -11.84 6.07 17.54
N GLY A 28 -11.25 7.22 17.85
CA GLY A 28 -10.52 7.43 19.11
C GLY A 28 -9.19 6.66 19.20
N ARG A 29 -8.63 6.25 18.07
CA ARG A 29 -7.34 5.54 17.96
C ARG A 29 -6.28 6.41 17.29
N VAL A 30 -5.03 5.98 17.36
CA VAL A 30 -3.94 6.59 16.57
C VAL A 30 -3.71 5.82 15.28
N ALA A 31 -3.29 6.51 14.22
CA ALA A 31 -3.03 5.88 12.91
C ALA A 31 -2.00 4.75 12.99
N ALA A 32 -1.04 4.87 13.91
CA ALA A 32 0.01 3.88 14.15
C ALA A 32 -0.53 2.51 14.61
N ASP A 33 -1.76 2.43 15.13
CA ASP A 33 -2.38 1.17 15.52
C ASP A 33 -2.98 0.40 14.31
N VAL A 34 -2.85 0.94 13.10
CA VAL A 34 -3.42 0.39 11.87
C VAL A 34 -2.31 0.16 10.86
N THR A 35 -2.02 -1.11 10.57
CA THR A 35 -1.06 -1.51 9.52
C THR A 35 -1.72 -1.48 8.15
N LEU A 36 -1.10 -0.77 7.20
CA LEU A 36 -1.47 -0.83 5.79
C LEU A 36 -0.72 -1.99 5.13
N VAL A 37 -1.45 -3.06 4.79
CA VAL A 37 -0.90 -4.23 4.08
C VAL A 37 -1.26 -4.16 2.59
N ALA A 38 -0.26 -4.10 1.72
CA ALA A 38 -0.47 -4.16 0.27
C ALA A 38 -0.62 -5.62 -0.18
N VAL A 39 -1.80 -5.94 -0.75
CA VAL A 39 -2.07 -7.29 -1.27
C VAL A 39 -1.51 -7.38 -2.69
N VAL A 40 -0.42 -8.15 -2.85
CA VAL A 40 0.34 -8.27 -4.10
C VAL A 40 0.05 -9.57 -4.88
N LYS A 41 -1.01 -10.29 -4.48
CA LYS A 41 -1.47 -11.48 -5.22
C LYS A 41 -1.76 -11.17 -6.70
N TYR A 42 -1.23 -12.02 -7.58
CA TYR A 42 -1.39 -11.95 -9.03
C TYR A 42 -0.72 -10.76 -9.73
N VAL A 43 0.14 -10.00 -9.04
CA VAL A 43 0.94 -8.96 -9.70
C VAL A 43 2.38 -9.43 -9.91
N ASP A 44 3.07 -8.82 -10.87
CA ASP A 44 4.47 -9.13 -11.17
C ASP A 44 5.44 -8.48 -10.18
N ALA A 45 6.72 -8.86 -10.28
CA ALA A 45 7.78 -8.36 -9.41
C ALA A 45 8.02 -6.86 -9.57
N ASP A 46 7.76 -6.28 -10.74
CA ASP A 46 7.98 -4.86 -11.00
C ASP A 46 6.92 -4.01 -10.31
N LEU A 47 5.66 -4.45 -10.30
CA LEU A 47 4.61 -3.79 -9.54
C LEU A 47 4.81 -3.94 -8.03
N THR A 48 5.20 -5.12 -7.57
CA THR A 48 5.57 -5.33 -6.16
C THR A 48 6.72 -4.44 -5.74
N ARG A 49 7.75 -4.28 -6.58
CA ARG A 49 8.85 -3.34 -6.33
C ARG A 49 8.35 -1.90 -6.23
N ALA A 50 7.47 -1.47 -7.13
CA ALA A 50 6.90 -0.12 -7.08
C ALA A 50 6.12 0.16 -5.78
N VAL A 51 5.43 -0.83 -5.21
CA VAL A 51 4.76 -0.72 -3.90
C VAL A 51 5.76 -0.50 -2.77
N VAL A 52 6.88 -1.24 -2.79
CA VAL A 52 7.97 -1.10 -1.81
C VAL A 52 8.65 0.26 -1.94
N GLU A 53 8.96 0.69 -3.17
CA GLU A 53 9.55 2.01 -3.46
C GLU A 53 8.63 3.16 -3.03
N ALA A 54 7.32 2.96 -3.09
CA ALA A 54 6.33 3.90 -2.59
C ALA A 54 6.15 3.89 -1.05
N GLY A 55 6.95 3.10 -0.33
CA GLY A 55 6.99 3.09 1.13
C GLY A 55 5.92 2.23 1.80
N CYS A 56 5.39 1.21 1.12
CA CYS A 56 4.55 0.17 1.73
C CYS A 56 5.32 -1.15 1.79
N PHE A 57 5.72 -1.53 3.01
CA PHE A 57 6.61 -2.67 3.26
C PHE A 57 5.87 -3.92 3.74
N ASP A 58 4.67 -3.76 4.30
CA ASP A 58 3.83 -4.88 4.70
C ASP A 58 3.11 -5.43 3.46
N LEU A 59 3.55 -6.59 2.99
CA LEU A 59 3.04 -7.24 1.78
C LEU A 59 2.23 -8.49 2.13
N GLY A 60 1.10 -8.68 1.46
CA GLY A 60 0.23 -9.85 1.61
C GLY A 60 0.15 -10.68 0.34
N GLU A 61 0.58 -11.94 0.43
CA GLU A 61 0.49 -12.94 -0.65
C GLU A 61 -0.40 -14.12 -0.25
N SER A 62 -1.25 -14.55 -1.19
CA SER A 62 -2.15 -15.71 -0.96
C SER A 62 -1.64 -17.01 -1.55
N ARG A 63 -0.65 -16.95 -2.45
CA ARG A 63 -0.06 -18.12 -3.13
C ARG A 63 1.46 -17.92 -3.23
N PRO A 64 2.24 -18.28 -2.19
CA PRO A 64 3.68 -18.39 -2.37
C PRO A 64 3.96 -19.43 -3.47
N GLN A 65 4.84 -19.10 -4.41
CA GLN A 65 5.21 -20.00 -5.50
C GLN A 65 5.69 -21.34 -4.90
N SER A 66 5.07 -22.45 -5.33
CA SER A 66 5.40 -23.82 -4.90
C SER A 66 6.30 -24.49 -5.92
#